data_AF-D3PNF4-F1
#
_entry.id   AF-D3PNF4-F1
#
_cell.length_a   1.000
_cell.length_b   1.000
_cell.length_c   1.000
_cell.angle_alpha   90.00
_cell.angle_beta   90.00
_cell.angle_gamma   90.00
#
_symmetry.space_group_name_H-M   'P 1'
#
loop_
_entity.id
_entity.type
_entity.pdbx_description
1 polymer ?
#
loop_
_entity_poly.entity_id
_entity_poly.type
_entity_poly.pdbx_seq_one_letter_code
_entity_poly.pdbx_strand_id
1 'polypeptide(L)'
;MPRKRSRYRLEAHRLWEVLERLSLKDGLLLWEALGEDPRDFPLGKAEALKKAKQRIRGDRMSPGITRNEGTKCPAPLRAGERRPLAKKEKRGDRVSPGKRGNQGTERPRYPDPAGALAQELGGWRAGLLYRARKEQNGLIQKLAHQHRESLLELLNLAEGLPLPRRIPTTLAWLEEFARELERLGDAEVLKALLEVRKRGAENPLSYAARVLAARGVQKKEEVWTPTGEQF
;
A
#
# COMPACT_ATOMS: atom_id res chain seq x y z
N MET A 1 34.37 24.02 17.37
CA MET A 1 34.27 24.63 18.72
C MET A 1 32.81 24.67 19.16
N PRO A 2 32.44 24.07 20.31
CA PRO A 2 31.06 24.14 20.81
C PRO A 2 30.79 25.52 21.42
N ARG A 3 29.68 26.16 21.03
CA ARG A 3 29.31 27.52 21.43
C ARG A 3 28.76 27.56 22.88
N LYS A 4 29.08 28.62 23.63
CA LYS A 4 28.75 28.82 25.06
C LYS A 4 27.24 29.01 25.33
N ARG A 5 26.82 28.50 26.50
CA ARG A 5 25.45 28.26 27.03
C ARG A 5 24.53 29.47 27.34
N SER A 6 24.78 30.70 26.88
CA SER A 6 24.16 31.88 27.54
C SER A 6 23.07 32.67 26.79
N ARG A 7 22.41 32.15 25.74
CA ARG A 7 21.49 32.98 24.93
C ARG A 7 20.00 32.63 24.91
N TYR A 8 19.55 31.62 25.64
CA TYR A 8 18.11 31.33 25.73
C TYR A 8 17.70 31.12 27.19
N ARG A 9 17.54 32.23 27.94
CA ARG A 9 16.69 32.21 29.15
C ARG A 9 15.25 32.28 28.68
N LEU A 10 14.69 31.14 28.29
CA LEU A 10 13.24 30.98 28.30
C LEU A 10 12.82 31.03 29.76
N GLU A 11 11.95 31.96 30.11
CA GLU A 11 11.36 31.99 31.45
C GLU A 11 10.69 30.64 31.71
N ALA A 12 10.93 30.05 32.90
CA ALA A 12 10.52 28.68 33.20
C ALA A 12 9.02 28.46 32.95
N HIS A 13 8.19 29.47 33.24
CA HIS A 13 6.74 29.40 33.01
C HIS A 13 6.37 29.24 31.52
N ARG A 14 7.07 29.93 30.62
CA ARG A 14 6.83 29.83 29.17
C ARG A 14 7.28 28.49 28.61
N LEU A 15 8.35 27.92 29.17
CA LEU A 15 8.82 26.59 28.78
C LEU A 15 7.77 25.53 29.12
N TRP A 16 7.13 25.63 30.28
CA TRP A 16 6.05 24.73 30.67
C TRP A 16 4.84 24.80 29.72
N GLU A 17 4.35 26.00 29.39
CA GLU A 17 3.24 26.16 28.44
C GLU A 17 3.55 25.59 27.05
N VAL A 18 4.79 25.76 26.58
CA VAL A 18 5.23 25.19 25.30
C VAL A 18 5.29 23.67 25.37
N LEU A 19 5.79 23.10 26.47
CA LEU A 19 5.90 21.65 26.63
C LEU A 19 4.53 20.97 26.75
N GLU A 20 3.53 21.62 27.37
CA GLU A 20 2.16 21.09 27.47
C GLU A 20 1.42 21.04 26.12
N ARG A 21 1.76 21.95 25.21
CA ARG A 21 1.18 22.01 23.86
C ARG A 21 1.84 21.05 22.87
N LEU A 22 3.04 20.57 23.18
CA LEU A 22 3.82 19.70 22.31
C LEU A 22 3.54 18.22 22.58
N SER A 23 3.78 17.39 21.56
CA SER A 23 3.78 15.95 21.77
C SER A 23 4.91 15.58 22.74
N LEU A 24 4.70 14.57 23.58
CA LEU A 24 5.68 14.13 24.59
C LEU A 24 7.05 13.75 23.97
N LYS A 25 7.06 13.38 22.69
CA LYS A 25 8.29 13.14 21.92
C LYS A 25 9.01 14.45 21.58
N ASP A 26 8.29 15.45 21.08
CA ASP A 26 8.88 16.72 20.64
C ASP A 26 9.30 17.57 21.85
N GLY A 27 8.54 17.51 22.94
CA GLY A 27 8.93 18.10 24.22
C GLY A 27 10.23 17.51 24.78
N LEU A 28 10.42 16.18 24.71
CA LEU A 28 11.66 15.53 25.13
C LEU A 28 12.86 15.93 24.25
N LEU A 29 12.66 16.08 22.94
CA LEU A 29 13.71 16.54 22.02
C LEU A 29 14.10 18.00 22.29
N LEU A 30 13.13 18.86 22.59
CA LEU A 30 13.36 20.24 22.98
C LEU A 30 14.12 20.32 24.31
N TRP A 31 13.74 19.49 25.29
CA TRP A 31 14.40 19.42 26.60
C TRP A 31 15.87 18.98 26.49
N GLU A 32 16.15 17.96 25.68
CA GLU A 32 17.52 17.51 25.42
C GLU A 32 18.32 18.57 24.63
N ALA A 33 17.69 19.31 23.72
CA ALA A 33 18.32 20.41 22.97
C ALA A 33 18.65 21.61 23.87
N LEU A 34 17.91 21.81 24.96
CA LEU A 34 18.21 22.79 26.02
C LEU A 34 19.37 22.35 26.91
N GLY A 35 19.83 21.10 26.79
CA GLY A 35 20.96 20.55 27.54
C GLY A 35 20.59 20.01 28.92
N GLU A 36 19.30 19.85 29.20
CA GLU A 36 18.77 19.28 30.44
C GLU A 36 18.73 17.73 30.36
N ASP A 37 18.81 17.05 31.51
CA ASP A 37 18.76 15.57 31.55
C ASP A 37 17.35 15.10 31.13
N PRO A 38 17.23 14.22 30.13
CA PRO A 38 15.95 13.60 29.76
C PRO A 38 15.26 12.83 30.88
N ARG A 39 15.97 12.45 31.95
CA ARG A 39 15.42 11.80 33.15
C ARG A 39 14.58 12.75 34.00
N ASP A 40 14.92 14.03 33.99
CA ASP A 40 14.27 15.08 34.79
C ASP A 40 13.14 15.78 34.01
N PHE A 41 12.65 15.15 32.95
CA PHE A 41 11.60 15.72 32.11
C PHE A 41 10.29 15.82 32.91
N PRO A 42 9.68 17.02 33.00
CA PRO A 42 8.62 17.28 33.97
C PRO A 42 7.23 16.75 33.57
N LEU A 43 7.01 16.36 32.31
CA LEU A 43 5.68 16.00 31.80
C LEU A 43 5.54 14.51 31.45
N GLY A 44 4.42 13.93 31.88
CA GLY A 44 3.97 12.59 31.48
C GLY A 44 4.38 11.45 32.39
N LYS A 45 3.62 10.35 32.33
CA LYS A 45 3.85 9.14 33.15
C LYS A 45 5.15 8.43 32.73
N ALA A 46 5.88 7.83 33.67
CA ALA A 46 7.17 7.17 33.45
C ALA A 46 7.19 6.19 32.24
N GLU A 47 6.10 5.44 32.04
CA GLU A 47 5.95 4.51 30.93
C GLU A 47 5.82 5.20 29.55
N ALA A 48 5.17 6.37 29.50
CA ALA A 48 5.06 7.16 28.27
C ALA A 48 6.41 7.78 27.89
N LEU A 49 7.17 8.23 28.89
CA LEU A 49 8.54 8.74 28.72
C LEU A 49 9.49 7.66 28.21
N LYS A 50 9.40 6.44 28.75
CA LYS A 50 10.19 5.29 28.27
C LYS A 50 9.91 4.97 26.81
N LYS A 51 8.64 4.96 26.40
CA LYS A 51 8.22 4.74 25.00
C LYS A 51 8.69 5.86 24.08
N ALA A 52 8.61 7.12 24.51
CA ALA A 52 9.07 8.25 23.71
C ALA A 52 10.59 8.25 23.55
N LYS A 53 11.36 7.97 24.61
CA LYS A 53 12.82 7.78 24.55
C LYS A 53 13.21 6.65 23.60
N GLN A 54 12.50 5.52 23.64
CA GLN A 54 12.72 4.41 22.69
C GLN A 54 12.46 4.82 21.24
N ARG A 55 11.41 5.63 20.98
CA ARG A 55 11.13 6.17 19.64
C ARG A 55 12.20 7.14 19.17
N ILE A 56 12.68 8.03 20.03
CA ILE A 56 13.78 8.97 19.71
C ILE A 56 15.06 8.20 19.40
N ARG A 57 15.39 7.17 20.21
CA ARG A 57 16.56 6.32 19.96
C ARG A 57 16.44 5.54 18.66
N GLY A 58 15.25 5.03 18.33
CA GLY A 58 14.97 4.39 17.05
C GLY A 58 15.15 5.34 15.86
N ASP A 59 14.68 6.59 16.00
CA ASP A 59 14.84 7.63 14.99
C ASP A 59 16.32 8.04 14.78
N ARG A 60 17.12 8.12 15.86
CA ARG A 60 18.55 8.47 15.79
C ARG A 60 19.46 7.38 15.22
N MET A 61 19.13 6.11 15.45
CA MET A 61 19.94 4.96 15.00
C MET A 61 19.67 4.55 13.55
N SER A 62 18.86 5.32 12.81
CA SER A 62 18.64 5.17 11.37
C SER A 62 19.43 6.24 10.62
N PRO A 63 20.65 5.98 10.13
CA PRO A 63 21.39 6.96 9.35
C PRO A 63 20.76 7.09 7.96
N GLY A 64 20.31 8.30 7.63
CA GLY A 64 20.07 8.74 6.25
C GLY A 64 18.74 8.34 5.62
N ILE A 65 17.64 8.98 6.03
CA ILE A 65 16.51 9.26 5.13
C ILE A 65 16.04 10.68 5.44
N THR A 66 16.32 11.64 4.56
CA THR A 66 15.53 12.88 4.47
C THR A 66 14.06 12.47 4.44
N ARG A 67 13.31 12.79 5.50
CA ARG A 67 11.88 12.50 5.61
C ARG A 67 11.10 13.25 4.54
N ASN A 68 10.97 12.63 3.36
CA ASN A 68 9.73 12.73 2.63
C ASN A 68 8.74 11.81 3.31
N GLU A 69 7.57 12.37 3.59
CA GLU A 69 6.44 11.68 4.20
C GLU A 69 6.03 10.49 3.34
N GLY A 70 5.75 9.37 3.99
CA GLY A 70 5.02 8.26 3.38
C GLY A 70 5.84 6.99 3.12
N THR A 71 5.38 5.93 3.77
CA THR A 71 5.36 4.56 3.21
C THR A 71 6.67 3.76 3.20
N LYS A 72 6.77 2.91 4.22
CA LYS A 72 7.21 1.50 4.20
C LYS A 72 7.87 0.93 2.91
N CYS A 73 9.13 0.50 3.12
CA CYS A 73 9.80 -0.74 2.63
C CYS A 73 10.26 -0.78 1.15
N PRO A 74 11.22 -1.67 0.73
CA PRO A 74 11.96 -2.73 1.45
C PRO A 74 13.51 -2.71 1.24
N ALA A 75 14.21 -3.65 1.87
CA ALA A 75 15.68 -3.84 1.88
C ALA A 75 16.29 -4.23 0.51
N PRO A 76 17.63 -4.13 0.33
CA PRO A 76 18.36 -4.94 -0.64
C PRO A 76 19.29 -5.98 0.00
N LEU A 77 19.22 -7.16 -0.63
CA LEU A 77 20.06 -8.35 -0.57
C LEU A 77 21.55 -8.09 -0.32
N ARG A 78 22.15 -8.87 0.60
CA ARG A 78 23.59 -9.19 0.56
C ARG A 78 23.80 -10.66 0.28
N ALA A 79 24.56 -10.90 -0.78
CA ALA A 79 25.19 -12.15 -1.12
C ALA A 79 26.36 -12.45 -0.16
N GLY A 80 26.54 -13.75 0.11
CA GLY A 80 27.81 -14.44 0.34
C GLY A 80 28.71 -13.95 1.48
N GLU A 81 28.73 -14.70 2.58
CA GLU A 81 29.99 -15.15 3.17
C GLU A 81 29.80 -16.43 4.02
N ARG A 82 30.85 -17.24 4.04
CA ARG A 82 30.91 -18.68 4.29
C ARG A 82 31.23 -19.01 5.77
N ARG A 83 30.73 -20.20 6.21
CA ARG A 83 31.21 -21.14 7.26
C ARG A 83 30.75 -20.94 8.74
N PRO A 84 30.75 -22.01 9.58
CA PRO A 84 30.50 -23.43 9.31
C PRO A 84 29.47 -24.09 10.26
N LEU A 85 29.13 -25.33 9.91
CA LEU A 85 28.23 -26.26 10.62
C LEU A 85 28.60 -26.49 12.09
N ALA A 86 27.60 -26.39 12.97
CA ALA A 86 27.53 -27.18 14.19
C ALA A 86 26.13 -27.82 14.26
N LYS A 87 26.03 -29.09 13.89
CA LYS A 87 24.87 -29.93 14.19
C LYS A 87 24.72 -29.99 15.71
N LYS A 88 23.58 -29.54 16.23
CA LYS A 88 23.02 -30.05 17.49
C LYS A 88 21.60 -30.51 17.21
N GLU A 89 21.51 -31.81 17.00
CA GLU A 89 20.28 -32.57 17.03
C GLU A 89 19.71 -32.51 18.45
N LYS A 90 18.53 -31.91 18.60
CA LYS A 90 17.65 -32.15 19.75
C LYS A 90 16.23 -32.33 19.24
N ARG A 91 15.87 -33.61 19.07
CA ARG A 91 14.48 -34.09 19.12
C ARG A 91 13.86 -33.68 20.45
N GLY A 92 12.56 -33.38 20.41
CA GLY A 92 11.71 -33.36 21.61
C GLY A 92 10.80 -32.15 21.66
N ASP A 93 9.53 -32.39 21.30
CA ASP A 93 8.38 -31.54 21.53
C ASP A 93 8.49 -30.66 22.78
N ARG A 94 8.55 -29.35 22.58
CA ARG A 94 7.93 -28.36 23.47
C ARG A 94 7.39 -27.21 22.63
N VAL A 95 6.12 -27.37 22.27
CA VAL A 95 5.19 -26.27 22.04
C VAL A 95 5.42 -25.22 23.13
N SER A 96 5.93 -24.05 22.76
CA SER A 96 5.93 -22.85 23.59
C SER A 96 5.22 -21.75 22.82
N PRO A 97 4.32 -21.01 23.51
CA PRO A 97 3.20 -20.35 22.89
C PRO A 97 3.70 -19.17 22.04
N GLY A 98 3.48 -19.27 20.75
CA GLY A 98 3.57 -18.14 19.84
C GLY A 98 2.73 -17.01 20.40
N LYS A 99 3.40 -15.87 20.65
CA LYS A 99 2.83 -14.59 21.07
C LYS A 99 1.46 -14.38 20.42
N ARG A 100 0.43 -14.25 21.25
CA ARG A 100 -0.89 -13.72 20.86
C ARG A 100 -0.70 -12.30 20.35
N GLY A 101 -0.45 -12.16 19.05
CA GLY A 101 -0.69 -10.92 18.35
C GLY A 101 -2.18 -10.68 18.36
N ASN A 102 -2.60 -9.59 19.00
CA ASN A 102 -3.93 -8.97 18.96
C ASN A 102 -5.01 -9.78 18.22
N GLN A 103 -5.76 -10.60 18.97
CA GLN A 103 -7.09 -11.07 18.57
C GLN A 103 -8.07 -9.88 18.59
N GLY A 104 -7.85 -8.93 17.69
CA GLY A 104 -8.82 -7.90 17.36
C GLY A 104 -9.76 -8.50 16.33
N THR A 105 -10.91 -8.99 16.78
CA THR A 105 -12.03 -9.47 15.95
C THR A 105 -11.62 -10.46 14.87
N GLU A 106 -11.78 -11.77 15.13
CA GLU A 106 -12.04 -12.72 14.05
C GLU A 106 -13.27 -12.24 13.29
N ARG A 107 -13.04 -11.43 12.26
CA ARG A 107 -14.02 -11.22 11.21
C ARG A 107 -14.35 -12.62 10.67
N PRO A 108 -15.63 -12.90 10.37
CA PRO A 108 -16.01 -14.16 9.76
C PRO A 108 -15.00 -14.45 8.64
N ARG A 109 -14.36 -15.62 8.72
CA ARG A 109 -13.36 -16.10 7.76
C ARG A 109 -14.09 -16.50 6.47
N TYR A 110 -14.78 -15.53 5.90
CA TYR A 110 -15.31 -15.56 4.55
C TYR A 110 -14.09 -15.49 3.62
N PRO A 111 -14.07 -16.20 2.50
CA PRO A 111 -13.03 -15.97 1.51
C PRO A 111 -13.09 -14.48 1.16
N ASP A 112 -11.97 -13.79 1.36
CA ASP A 112 -11.75 -12.43 0.89
C ASP A 112 -11.19 -12.59 -0.53
N PRO A 113 -12.02 -12.64 -1.59
CA PRO A 113 -11.56 -12.97 -2.92
C PRO A 113 -10.45 -12.04 -3.40
N ALA A 114 -10.54 -10.74 -3.10
CA ALA A 114 -9.46 -9.80 -3.42
C ALA A 114 -8.19 -10.08 -2.61
N GLY A 115 -8.32 -10.47 -1.33
CA GLY A 115 -7.21 -10.84 -0.45
C GLY A 115 -6.54 -12.15 -0.83
N ALA A 116 -7.31 -13.15 -1.27
CA ALA A 116 -6.81 -14.41 -1.81
C ALA A 116 -6.04 -14.16 -3.12
N LEU A 117 -6.63 -13.38 -4.03
CA LEU A 117 -5.99 -12.97 -5.28
C LEU A 117 -4.69 -12.18 -5.02
N ALA A 118 -4.67 -11.32 -3.98
CA ALA A 118 -3.47 -10.60 -3.59
C ALA A 118 -2.35 -11.54 -3.09
N GLN A 119 -2.70 -12.60 -2.36
CA GLN A 119 -1.73 -13.61 -1.90
C GLN A 119 -1.15 -14.42 -3.06
N GLU A 120 -1.97 -14.73 -4.07
CA GLU A 120 -1.54 -15.43 -5.29
C GLU A 120 -0.58 -14.60 -6.13
N LEU A 121 -0.86 -13.31 -6.33
CA LEU A 121 -0.13 -12.47 -7.29
C LEU A 121 1.12 -11.80 -6.72
N GLY A 122 1.13 -11.46 -5.43
CA GLY A 122 2.22 -10.75 -4.79
C GLY A 122 2.56 -9.37 -5.39
N GLY A 123 3.66 -8.78 -4.91
CA GLY A 123 4.26 -7.56 -5.48
C GLY A 123 3.32 -6.34 -5.53
N TRP A 124 3.43 -5.58 -6.63
CA TRP A 124 2.64 -4.34 -6.81
C TRP A 124 1.14 -4.62 -7.00
N ARG A 125 0.78 -5.77 -7.60
CA ARG A 125 -0.61 -6.21 -7.78
C ARG A 125 -1.29 -6.45 -6.44
N ALA A 126 -0.62 -7.15 -5.52
CA ALA A 126 -1.09 -7.32 -4.14
C ALA A 126 -1.23 -5.96 -3.43
N GLY A 127 -0.25 -5.06 -3.62
CA GLY A 127 -0.30 -3.70 -3.09
C GLY A 127 -1.53 -2.91 -3.59
N LEU A 128 -1.88 -3.03 -4.87
CA LEU A 128 -3.09 -2.46 -5.44
C LEU A 128 -4.33 -3.07 -4.83
N LEU A 129 -4.44 -4.41 -4.78
CA LEU A 129 -5.62 -5.09 -4.26
C LEU A 129 -5.88 -4.73 -2.79
N TYR A 130 -4.83 -4.60 -1.97
CA TYR A 130 -4.98 -4.13 -0.59
C TYR A 130 -5.38 -2.66 -0.48
N ARG A 131 -4.90 -1.78 -1.37
CA ARG A 131 -5.33 -0.37 -1.41
C ARG A 131 -6.76 -0.23 -1.90
N ALA A 132 -7.13 -0.92 -2.97
CA ALA A 132 -8.49 -1.02 -3.47
C ALA A 132 -9.44 -1.54 -2.40
N ARG A 133 -9.02 -2.53 -1.59
CA ARG A 133 -9.79 -3.01 -0.43
C ARG A 133 -10.03 -1.90 0.61
N LYS A 134 -9.12 -0.94 0.76
CA LYS A 134 -9.26 0.19 1.69
C LYS A 134 -10.14 1.31 1.10
N GLU A 135 -9.98 1.59 -0.19
CA GLU A 135 -10.59 2.75 -0.86
C GLU A 135 -11.96 2.40 -1.49
N GLN A 136 -12.08 1.21 -2.09
CA GLN A 136 -13.22 0.75 -2.89
C GLN A 136 -13.53 -0.73 -2.60
N ASN A 137 -13.68 -1.10 -1.33
CA ASN A 137 -13.78 -2.50 -0.89
C ASN A 137 -14.88 -3.28 -1.62
N GLY A 138 -16.11 -2.75 -1.70
CA GLY A 138 -17.22 -3.47 -2.33
C GLY A 138 -16.93 -3.80 -3.79
N LEU A 139 -16.39 -2.83 -4.53
CA LEU A 139 -16.08 -2.97 -5.95
C LEU A 139 -14.99 -4.02 -6.18
N ILE A 140 -13.87 -3.92 -5.47
CA ILE A 140 -12.76 -4.84 -5.72
C ILE A 140 -13.09 -6.29 -5.28
N GLN A 141 -13.92 -6.45 -4.25
CA GLN A 141 -14.41 -7.78 -3.85
C GLN A 141 -15.36 -8.35 -4.91
N LYS A 142 -16.29 -7.52 -5.44
CA LYS A 142 -17.18 -7.92 -6.53
C LYS A 142 -16.38 -8.35 -7.77
N LEU A 143 -15.44 -7.51 -8.21
CA LEU A 143 -14.59 -7.81 -9.37
C LEU A 143 -13.75 -9.07 -9.15
N ALA A 144 -13.12 -9.24 -7.99
CA ALA A 144 -12.32 -10.43 -7.69
C ALA A 144 -13.16 -11.71 -7.60
N HIS A 145 -14.43 -11.61 -7.20
CA HIS A 145 -15.32 -12.75 -7.07
C HIS A 145 -16.00 -13.14 -8.39
N GLN A 146 -16.56 -12.16 -9.10
CA GLN A 146 -17.41 -12.38 -10.28
C GLN A 146 -16.63 -12.29 -11.59
N HIS A 147 -15.60 -11.44 -11.65
CA HIS A 147 -14.89 -11.05 -12.87
C HIS A 147 -13.38 -11.29 -12.75
N ARG A 148 -12.99 -12.41 -12.09
CA ARG A 148 -11.60 -12.70 -11.72
C ARG A 148 -10.64 -12.64 -12.90
N GLU A 149 -10.98 -13.28 -14.01
CA GLU A 149 -10.11 -13.36 -15.19
C GLU A 149 -9.96 -12.01 -15.89
N SER A 150 -11.05 -11.25 -16.02
CA SER A 150 -11.03 -9.90 -16.57
C SER A 150 -10.22 -8.95 -15.69
N LEU A 151 -10.36 -9.05 -14.36
CA LEU A 151 -9.56 -8.28 -13.39
C LEU A 151 -8.07 -8.65 -13.48
N LEU A 152 -7.74 -9.94 -13.61
CA LEU A 152 -6.36 -10.39 -13.82
C LEU A 152 -5.76 -9.81 -15.09
N GLU A 153 -6.53 -9.82 -16.19
CA GLU A 153 -6.03 -9.29 -17.45
C GLU A 153 -5.87 -7.77 -17.41
N LEU A 154 -6.75 -7.04 -16.72
CA LEU A 154 -6.54 -5.63 -16.41
C LEU A 154 -5.21 -5.40 -15.68
N LEU A 155 -4.92 -6.20 -14.64
CA LEU A 155 -3.66 -6.09 -13.89
C LEU A 155 -2.43 -6.43 -14.76
N ASN A 156 -2.55 -7.39 -15.68
CA ASN A 156 -1.49 -7.73 -16.64
C ASN A 156 -1.23 -6.56 -17.60
N LEU A 157 -2.30 -5.98 -18.12
CA LEU A 157 -2.23 -4.87 -19.05
C LEU A 157 -1.63 -3.61 -18.39
N ALA A 158 -1.92 -3.39 -17.11
CA ALA A 158 -1.31 -2.34 -16.30
C ALA A 158 0.19 -2.58 -15.98
N GLU A 159 0.75 -3.78 -16.17
CA GLU A 159 2.21 -3.97 -16.05
C GLU A 159 3.00 -3.15 -17.06
N GLY A 160 2.40 -2.81 -18.21
CA GLY A 160 3.03 -1.96 -19.21
C GLY A 160 3.28 -0.52 -18.73
N LEU A 161 2.63 -0.08 -17.64
CA LEU A 161 2.82 1.27 -17.11
C LEU A 161 4.10 1.36 -16.24
N PRO A 162 4.72 2.55 -16.11
CA PRO A 162 5.77 2.78 -15.14
C PRO A 162 5.30 2.53 -13.70
N LEU A 163 6.13 1.87 -12.87
CA LEU A 163 5.82 1.53 -11.47
C LEU A 163 5.15 2.65 -10.65
N PRO A 164 5.60 3.92 -10.70
CA PRO A 164 4.97 5.00 -9.93
C PRO A 164 3.52 5.28 -10.32
N ARG A 165 3.14 4.96 -11.55
CA ARG A 165 1.81 5.21 -12.11
C ARG A 165 0.89 4.00 -12.08
N ARG A 166 1.43 2.77 -12.05
CA ARG A 166 0.64 1.51 -12.06
C ARG A 166 -0.52 1.53 -11.07
N ILE A 167 -0.22 1.71 -9.79
CA ILE A 167 -1.23 1.65 -8.73
C ILE A 167 -2.27 2.78 -8.86
N PRO A 168 -1.90 4.07 -8.88
CA PRO A 168 -2.89 5.14 -8.94
C PRO A 168 -3.71 5.12 -10.23
N THR A 169 -3.10 4.83 -11.38
CA THR A 169 -3.82 4.78 -12.65
C THR A 169 -4.79 3.60 -12.72
N THR A 170 -4.37 2.40 -12.30
CA THR A 170 -5.27 1.24 -12.30
C THR A 170 -6.40 1.39 -11.29
N LEU A 171 -6.15 1.98 -10.11
CA LEU A 171 -7.20 2.27 -9.12
C LEU A 171 -8.25 3.25 -9.68
N ALA A 172 -7.83 4.29 -10.38
CA ALA A 172 -8.73 5.25 -11.02
C ALA A 172 -9.59 4.60 -12.12
N TRP A 173 -9.10 3.52 -12.73
CA TRP A 173 -9.78 2.82 -13.81
C TRP A 173 -10.76 1.74 -13.33
N LEU A 174 -10.75 1.36 -12.05
CA LEU A 174 -11.60 0.27 -11.53
C LEU A 174 -13.10 0.53 -11.72
N GLU A 175 -13.54 1.77 -11.53
CA GLU A 175 -14.96 2.14 -11.69
C GLU A 175 -15.39 2.08 -13.16
N GLU A 176 -14.58 2.65 -14.06
CA GLU A 176 -14.83 2.60 -15.51
C GLU A 176 -14.84 1.15 -15.99
N PHE A 177 -13.85 0.36 -15.56
CA PHE A 177 -13.75 -1.05 -15.87
C PHE A 177 -14.99 -1.85 -15.43
N ALA A 178 -15.49 -1.61 -14.21
CA ALA A 178 -16.69 -2.27 -13.74
C ALA A 178 -17.93 -1.91 -14.55
N ARG A 179 -18.05 -0.64 -15.00
CA ARG A 179 -19.13 -0.23 -15.91
C ARG A 179 -19.02 -0.93 -17.26
N GLU A 180 -17.82 -1.07 -17.79
CA GLU A 180 -17.58 -1.78 -19.06
C GLU A 180 -17.92 -3.28 -18.95
N LEU A 181 -17.63 -3.90 -17.81
CA LEU A 181 -18.04 -5.28 -17.52
C LEU A 181 -19.56 -5.44 -17.45
N GLU A 182 -20.27 -4.50 -16.83
CA GLU A 182 -21.74 -4.50 -16.79
C GLU A 182 -22.36 -4.25 -18.17
N ARG A 183 -21.70 -3.44 -19.01
CA ARG A 183 -22.20 -3.02 -20.32
C ARG A 183 -21.97 -4.06 -21.42
N LEU A 184 -20.77 -4.65 -21.49
CA LEU A 184 -20.34 -5.56 -22.55
C LEU A 184 -20.35 -7.03 -22.11
N GLY A 185 -20.28 -7.29 -20.81
CA GLY A 185 -20.07 -8.62 -20.26
C GLY A 185 -18.60 -9.03 -20.24
N ASP A 186 -18.30 -10.00 -19.37
CA ASP A 186 -16.94 -10.48 -19.09
C ASP A 186 -16.18 -10.92 -20.34
N ALA A 187 -16.81 -11.73 -21.19
CA ALA A 187 -16.16 -12.34 -22.35
C ALA A 187 -15.68 -11.30 -23.36
N GLU A 188 -16.48 -10.27 -23.62
CA GLU A 188 -16.13 -9.21 -24.57
C GLU A 188 -15.06 -8.27 -24.03
N VAL A 189 -15.15 -7.92 -22.74
CA VAL A 189 -14.11 -7.13 -22.07
C VAL A 189 -12.78 -7.89 -22.07
N LEU A 190 -12.77 -9.16 -21.67
CA LEU A 190 -11.56 -9.99 -21.67
C LEU A 190 -10.94 -10.09 -23.07
N LYS A 191 -11.77 -10.31 -24.10
CA LYS A 191 -11.33 -10.35 -25.50
C LYS A 191 -10.69 -9.02 -25.93
N ALA A 192 -11.27 -7.89 -25.55
CA ALA A 192 -10.73 -6.57 -25.85
C ALA A 192 -9.39 -6.32 -25.14
N LEU A 193 -9.28 -6.66 -23.85
CA LEU A 193 -8.03 -6.49 -23.10
C LEU A 193 -6.90 -7.36 -23.66
N LEU A 194 -7.19 -8.61 -24.03
CA LEU A 194 -6.22 -9.51 -24.67
C LEU A 194 -5.72 -8.97 -26.01
N GLU A 195 -6.61 -8.38 -26.82
CA GLU A 195 -6.25 -7.73 -28.09
C GLU A 195 -5.31 -6.54 -27.86
N VAL A 196 -5.63 -5.68 -26.89
CA VAL A 196 -4.80 -4.54 -26.49
C VAL A 196 -3.41 -5.00 -26.06
N ARG A 197 -3.34 -6.05 -25.25
CA ARG A 197 -2.08 -6.61 -24.78
C ARG A 197 -1.22 -7.13 -25.93
N LYS A 198 -1.81 -7.84 -26.89
CA LYS A 198 -1.09 -8.33 -28.08
C LYS A 198 -0.49 -7.20 -28.91
N ARG A 199 -1.16 -6.05 -28.96
CA ARG A 199 -0.70 -4.89 -29.74
C ARG A 199 0.44 -4.12 -29.08
N GLY A 200 0.64 -4.27 -27.77
CA GLY A 200 1.79 -3.69 -27.06
C GLY A 200 1.81 -2.16 -27.04
N ALA A 201 0.66 -1.51 -26.80
CA ALA A 201 0.56 -0.05 -26.77
C ALA A 201 1.38 0.58 -25.62
N GLU A 202 2.02 1.73 -25.87
CA GLU A 202 2.79 2.47 -24.85
C GLU A 202 1.93 2.88 -23.63
N ASN A 203 0.65 3.21 -23.87
CA ASN A 203 -0.33 3.45 -22.81
C ASN A 203 -1.49 2.46 -22.94
N PRO A 204 -1.36 1.27 -22.33
CA PRO A 204 -2.27 0.17 -22.61
C PRO A 204 -3.67 0.43 -22.04
N LEU A 205 -3.82 1.06 -20.87
CA LEU A 205 -5.15 1.36 -20.29
C LEU A 205 -5.92 2.40 -21.11
N SER A 206 -5.26 3.47 -21.56
CA SER A 206 -5.92 4.48 -22.38
C SER A 206 -6.28 3.96 -23.77
N TYR A 207 -5.53 3.00 -24.31
CA TYR A 207 -5.90 2.33 -25.55
C TYR A 207 -7.06 1.35 -25.32
N ALA A 208 -7.06 0.60 -24.22
CA ALA A 208 -8.15 -0.29 -23.83
C ALA A 208 -9.49 0.47 -23.69
N ALA A 209 -9.49 1.65 -23.06
CA ALA A 209 -10.68 2.50 -22.98
C ALA A 209 -11.28 2.82 -24.36
N ARG A 210 -10.43 3.16 -25.35
CA ARG A 210 -10.89 3.43 -26.73
C ARG A 210 -11.48 2.19 -27.40
N VAL A 211 -10.82 1.04 -27.25
CA VAL A 211 -11.28 -0.24 -27.84
C VAL A 211 -12.62 -0.65 -27.22
N LEU A 212 -12.76 -0.56 -25.90
CA LEU A 212 -14.00 -0.89 -25.20
C LEU A 212 -15.13 0.06 -25.60
N ALA A 213 -14.88 1.36 -25.67
CA ALA A 213 -15.84 2.36 -26.13
C ALA A 213 -16.35 2.06 -27.56
N ALA A 214 -15.45 1.70 -28.48
CA ALA A 214 -15.81 1.36 -29.86
C ALA A 214 -16.70 0.10 -29.96
N ARG A 215 -16.51 -0.89 -29.08
CA ARG A 215 -17.29 -2.14 -29.07
C ARG A 215 -18.74 -1.97 -28.60
N GLY A 216 -19.09 -0.83 -28.02
CA GLY A 216 -20.49 -0.50 -27.70
C GLY A 216 -21.34 0.00 -28.86
N VAL A 217 -20.71 0.40 -29.96
CA VAL A 217 -21.38 1.05 -31.09
C VAL A 217 -21.86 0.02 -32.13
N GLN A 218 -21.45 -1.26 -32.03
CA GLN A 218 -21.83 -2.31 -32.98
C GLN A 218 -23.21 -2.96 -32.73
N LYS A 219 -24.23 -2.19 -32.33
CA LYS A 219 -25.64 -2.61 -32.44
C LYS A 219 -26.43 -1.62 -33.29
N LYS A 220 -26.07 -1.62 -34.58
CA LYS A 220 -26.90 -1.44 -35.78
C LYS A 220 -25.93 -1.28 -36.96
N GLU A 221 -25.22 -2.35 -37.31
CA GLU A 221 -24.92 -2.50 -38.73
C GLU A 221 -26.28 -2.77 -39.37
N GLU A 222 -26.88 -1.74 -39.96
CA GLU A 222 -27.87 -1.95 -41.00
C GLU A 222 -27.20 -2.83 -42.04
N VAL A 223 -27.53 -4.11 -42.01
CA VAL A 223 -27.26 -5.00 -43.13
C VAL A 223 -28.15 -4.48 -44.25
N TRP A 224 -27.59 -3.62 -45.10
CA TRP A 224 -28.21 -3.27 -46.36
C TRP A 224 -28.27 -4.55 -47.20
N THR A 225 -29.45 -5.17 -47.27
CA THR A 225 -29.72 -6.12 -48.33
C THR A 225 -29.73 -5.36 -49.66
N PRO A 226 -29.39 -6.00 -50.80
CA PRO A 226 -29.37 -5.35 -52.11
C PRO A 226 -30.73 -4.77 -52.55
N THR A 227 -31.80 -4.98 -51.78
CA THR A 227 -33.19 -4.66 -52.11
C THR A 227 -33.84 -3.58 -51.23
N GLY A 228 -33.12 -2.96 -50.29
CA GLY A 228 -33.51 -1.65 -49.74
C GLY A 228 -34.80 -1.56 -48.92
N GLU A 229 -35.15 -2.55 -48.10
CA GLU A 229 -36.24 -2.42 -47.12
C GLU A 229 -35.71 -2.56 -45.68
N GLN A 230 -36.01 -1.56 -44.82
CA GLN A 230 -35.57 -1.44 -43.43
C GLN A 230 -36.60 -2.07 -42.45
N PHE A 231 -36.11 -2.79 -41.44
CA PHE A 231 -36.80 -3.06 -40.18
C PHE A 231 -35.99 -2.52 -38.99
#